data_AF-A0A9P7WYL9-F1
#
_entry.id   AF-A0A9P7WYL9-F1
#
_cell.length_a   1.000
_cell.length_b   1.000
_cell.length_c   1.000
_cell.angle_alpha   90.00
_cell.angle_beta   90.00
_cell.angle_gamma   90.00
#
_symmetry.space_group_name_H-M   'P 1'
#
loop_
_entity.id
_entity.type
_entity.pdbx_description
1 polymer ?
#
loop_
_entity_poly.entity_id
_entity_poly.type
_entity_poly.pdbx_seq_one_letter_code
_entity_poly.pdbx_strand_id
1 'polypeptide(L)'
;MPRPLIFLDDGKMGRNERDDTLEKFRTSSRYNVALVSLMAGSTGLNLTAANNVVLMDLWWNPALEDQAFNRAHRYGQKKEVFIYKLVIPGTIEERIQALQAQKRDLASNALTGHELGKKLGMSLEEFLRLFDREHTQSVGSVVSASRPMIYLDIRKGSPVPFSRFLH
;
A
#
# COMPACT_ATOMS: atom_id res chain seq x y z
N MET A 1 11.12 21.51 -21.93
CA MET A 1 12.16 20.56 -21.44
C MET A 1 11.54 19.67 -20.38
N PRO A 2 11.67 18.33 -20.48
CA PRO A 2 11.23 17.42 -19.42
C PRO A 2 12.03 17.72 -18.14
N ARG A 3 11.34 17.77 -17.01
CA ARG A 3 11.99 17.97 -15.70
C ARG A 3 12.64 16.67 -15.25
N PRO A 4 13.89 16.71 -14.74
CA PRO A 4 14.56 15.51 -14.28
C PRO A 4 13.85 14.92 -13.05
N LEU A 5 13.99 13.60 -12.88
CA LEU A 5 13.64 12.92 -11.64
C LEU A 5 14.78 13.02 -10.62
N ILE A 6 14.47 12.77 -9.35
CA ILE A 6 15.44 12.72 -8.25
C ILE A 6 15.38 11.36 -7.57
N PHE A 7 16.52 10.71 -7.34
CA PHE A 7 16.59 9.46 -6.58
C PHE A 7 16.69 9.81 -5.10
N LEU A 8 15.68 9.45 -4.31
CA LEU A 8 15.58 9.81 -2.90
C LEU A 8 16.22 8.78 -1.97
N ASP A 9 16.02 7.49 -2.23
CA ASP A 9 16.60 6.43 -1.38
C ASP A 9 16.51 5.07 -2.08
N ASP A 10 17.64 4.36 -2.13
CA ASP A 10 17.77 2.97 -2.57
C ASP A 10 18.06 2.00 -1.39
N GLY A 11 18.12 2.53 -0.16
CA GLY A 11 18.48 1.81 1.06
C GLY A 11 19.97 1.88 1.42
N LYS A 12 20.82 2.47 0.57
CA LYS A 12 22.27 2.64 0.81
C LYS A 12 22.66 4.09 1.13
N MET A 13 21.74 5.02 0.91
CA MET A 13 21.97 6.45 1.11
C MET A 13 22.14 6.78 2.61
N GLY A 14 23.16 7.58 2.92
CA GLY A 14 23.35 8.09 4.28
C GLY A 14 22.23 9.03 4.70
N ARG A 15 21.97 9.16 6.01
CA ARG A 15 20.87 10.00 6.52
C ARG A 15 20.96 11.45 6.02
N ASN A 16 22.13 12.07 6.11
CA ASN A 16 22.32 13.47 5.71
C ASN A 16 22.08 13.68 4.21
N GLU A 17 22.63 12.79 3.37
CA GLU A 17 22.48 12.86 1.92
C GLU A 17 21.01 12.77 1.51
N ARG A 18 20.27 11.88 2.18
CA ARG A 18 18.84 11.70 1.98
C ARG A 18 18.01 12.90 2.41
N ASP A 19 18.34 13.50 3.55
CA ASP A 19 17.66 14.70 4.04
C ASP A 19 17.91 15.88 3.07
N ASP A 20 19.13 16.06 2.56
CA ASP A 20 19.46 17.06 1.55
C ASP A 20 18.70 16.84 0.23
N THR A 21 18.54 15.58 -0.16
CA THR A 21 17.82 15.20 -1.39
C THR A 21 16.32 15.41 -1.24
N LEU A 22 15.77 15.10 -0.06
CA LEU A 22 14.39 15.39 0.27
C LEU A 22 14.12 16.89 0.27
N GLU A 23 15.03 17.71 0.80
CA GLU A 23 14.89 19.16 0.80
C GLU A 23 14.92 19.74 -0.62
N LYS A 24 15.81 19.23 -1.49
CA LYS A 24 15.81 19.56 -2.92
C LYS A 24 14.48 19.23 -3.59
N PHE A 25 13.88 18.08 -3.27
CA PHE A 25 12.58 17.70 -3.80
C PHE A 25 11.44 18.60 -3.28
N ARG A 26 11.50 19.04 -2.02
CA ARG A 26 10.49 19.93 -1.41
C ARG A 26 10.53 21.35 -1.98
N THR A 27 11.73 21.90 -2.19
CA THR A 27 11.92 23.34 -2.44
C THR A 27 12.13 23.67 -3.91
N SER A 28 12.69 22.75 -4.69
CA SER A 28 13.04 23.02 -6.09
C SER A 28 11.88 22.68 -7.03
N SER A 29 11.45 23.66 -7.83
CA SER A 29 10.52 23.43 -8.94
C SER A 29 11.14 22.64 -10.11
N ARG A 30 12.44 22.28 -10.01
CA ARG A 30 13.16 21.47 -10.99
C ARG A 30 12.72 20.02 -10.99
N TYR A 31 12.28 19.48 -9.86
CA TYR A 31 11.95 18.05 -9.72
C TYR A 31 10.45 17.88 -9.47
N ASN A 32 9.79 17.07 -10.31
CA ASN A 32 8.37 16.71 -10.12
C ASN A 32 8.20 15.26 -9.64
N VAL A 33 9.24 14.43 -9.82
CA VAL A 33 9.18 12.99 -9.59
C VAL A 33 10.37 12.61 -8.73
N ALA A 34 10.10 11.85 -7.68
CA ALA A 34 11.11 11.25 -6.85
C ALA A 34 10.98 9.72 -6.85
N LEU A 35 12.11 9.03 -6.95
CA LEU A 35 12.18 7.57 -6.89
C LEU A 35 12.63 7.13 -5.50
N VAL A 36 11.84 6.26 -4.90
CA VAL A 36 12.07 5.72 -3.56
C VAL A 36 11.90 4.21 -3.63
N SER A 37 12.87 3.46 -3.10
CA SER A 37 12.70 2.02 -2.91
C SER A 37 11.61 1.73 -1.88
N LEU A 38 10.75 0.75 -2.13
CA LEU A 38 9.73 0.32 -1.17
C LEU A 38 10.34 -0.08 0.19
N MET A 39 11.54 -0.66 0.16
CA MET A 39 12.28 -1.08 1.36
C MET A 39 12.77 0.09 2.21
N ALA A 40 12.86 1.30 1.64
CA ALA A 40 13.15 2.52 2.39
C ALA A 40 11.96 2.99 3.24
N GLY A 41 10.81 2.31 3.18
CA GLY A 41 9.59 2.64 3.95
C GLY A 41 9.77 2.66 5.47
N SER A 42 10.74 1.90 6.00
CA SER A 42 11.05 1.85 7.44
C SER A 42 11.86 3.05 7.95
N THR A 43 12.42 3.86 7.05
CA THR A 43 13.47 4.82 7.40
C THR A 43 12.97 6.15 7.96
N GLY A 44 11.65 6.36 8.05
CA GLY A 44 11.07 7.52 8.73
C GLY A 44 10.80 8.74 7.83
N LEU A 45 11.00 8.63 6.51
CA LEU A 45 10.85 9.73 5.54
C LEU A 45 9.54 10.54 5.67
N ASN A 46 9.60 11.84 5.39
CA ASN A 46 8.42 12.71 5.32
C ASN A 46 8.19 13.15 3.87
N LEU A 47 7.28 12.47 3.18
CA LEU A 47 7.03 12.67 1.75
C LEU A 47 5.81 13.55 1.49
N THR A 48 5.48 14.46 2.41
CA THR A 48 4.33 15.39 2.30
C THR A 48 4.40 16.34 1.10
N ALA A 49 5.57 16.51 0.46
CA ALA A 49 5.67 17.25 -0.79
C ALA A 49 5.12 16.49 -2.01
N ALA A 50 5.00 15.16 -1.92
CA ALA A 50 4.36 14.34 -2.93
C ALA A 50 2.88 14.11 -2.58
N ASN A 51 2.02 14.19 -3.58
CA ASN A 51 0.60 13.90 -3.46
C ASN A 51 0.09 12.92 -4.52
N ASN A 52 0.98 12.40 -5.37
CA ASN A 52 0.71 11.26 -6.23
C ASN A 52 1.78 10.21 -5.92
N VAL A 53 1.35 9.02 -5.50
CA VAL A 53 2.21 7.89 -5.20
C VAL A 53 1.92 6.79 -6.22
N VAL A 54 2.95 6.36 -6.95
CA VAL A 54 2.84 5.26 -7.91
C VAL A 54 3.62 4.08 -7.37
N LEU A 55 2.92 3.02 -6.99
CA LEU A 55 3.52 1.74 -6.63
C LEU A 55 3.70 0.93 -7.91
N MET A 56 4.96 0.68 -8.25
CA MET A 56 5.34 -0.06 -9.47
C MET A 56 5.27 -1.57 -9.28
N ASP A 57 5.67 -2.06 -8.10
CA ASP A 57 5.74 -3.49 -7.79
C ASP A 57 4.88 -3.80 -6.55
N LEU A 58 4.08 -4.86 -6.62
CA LEU A 58 3.28 -5.34 -5.49
C LEU A 58 4.12 -6.14 -4.50
N TRP A 59 3.86 -5.96 -3.21
CA TRP A 59 4.53 -6.71 -2.16
C TRP A 59 3.56 -7.64 -1.42
N TRP A 60 3.98 -8.87 -1.14
CA TRP A 60 3.15 -9.89 -0.49
C TRP A 60 2.73 -9.54 0.96
N ASN A 61 3.41 -8.58 1.60
CA ASN A 61 3.05 -8.06 2.91
C ASN A 61 2.40 -6.66 2.79
N PRO A 62 1.07 -6.55 2.94
CA PRO A 62 0.37 -5.27 2.75
C PRO A 62 0.79 -4.17 3.73
N ALA A 63 1.27 -4.53 4.93
CA ALA A 63 1.64 -3.56 5.96
C ALA A 63 2.84 -2.68 5.54
N LEU A 64 3.75 -3.21 4.72
CA LEU A 64 4.90 -2.46 4.21
C LEU A 64 4.46 -1.40 3.19
N GLU A 65 3.50 -1.74 2.33
CA GLU A 65 2.90 -0.77 1.40
C GLU A 65 2.15 0.33 2.17
N ASP A 66 1.32 -0.05 3.14
CA ASP A 66 0.57 0.89 3.96
C ASP A 66 1.51 1.85 4.72
N GLN A 67 2.62 1.35 5.23
CA GLN A 67 3.66 2.17 5.86
C GLN A 67 4.26 3.18 4.87
N ALA A 68 4.56 2.75 3.64
CA ALA A 68 5.10 3.62 2.60
C ALA A 68 4.09 4.73 2.22
N PHE A 69 2.81 4.37 2.06
CA PHE A 69 1.73 5.31 1.75
C PHE A 69 1.52 6.36 2.86
N ASN A 70 1.63 5.95 4.12
CA ASN A 70 1.55 6.83 5.27
C ASN A 70 2.65 7.91 5.29
N ARG A 71 3.74 7.76 4.53
CA ARG A 71 4.78 8.80 4.41
C ARG A 71 4.31 10.02 3.62
N ALA A 72 3.40 9.83 2.65
CA ALA A 72 2.79 10.92 1.88
C ALA A 72 1.53 11.47 2.58
N HIS A 73 0.73 10.59 3.19
CA HIS A 73 -0.40 10.97 4.04
C HIS A 73 0.02 11.26 5.49
N ARG A 74 1.01 12.12 5.67
CA ARG A 74 1.52 12.48 6.99
C ARG A 74 1.04 13.88 7.40
N TYR A 75 1.09 14.17 8.69
CA TYR A 75 0.84 15.52 9.20
C TYR A 75 1.70 16.55 8.46
N GLY A 76 1.07 17.64 8.00
CA GLY A 76 1.69 18.64 7.12
C GLY A 76 1.37 18.50 5.63
N GLN A 77 0.70 17.42 5.22
CA GLN A 77 0.12 17.29 3.88
C GLN A 77 -1.03 18.29 3.70
N LYS A 78 -1.00 19.05 2.59
CA LYS A 78 -2.01 20.07 2.25
C LYS A 78 -2.84 19.71 1.01
N LYS A 79 -2.38 18.73 0.23
CA LYS A 79 -3.04 18.28 -1.00
C LYS A 79 -3.64 16.90 -0.79
N GLU A 80 -4.71 16.60 -1.52
CA GLU A 80 -5.22 15.25 -1.61
C GLU A 80 -4.15 14.32 -2.20
N VAL A 81 -3.97 13.17 -1.55
CA VAL A 81 -2.96 12.18 -1.92
C VAL A 81 -3.64 11.04 -2.66
N PHE A 82 -3.21 10.81 -3.89
CA PHE A 82 -3.65 9.70 -4.73
C PHE A 82 -2.60 8.60 -4.73
N ILE A 83 -3.07 7.35 -4.64
CA ILE A 83 -2.22 6.18 -4.67
C ILE A 83 -2.64 5.30 -5.86
N TYR A 84 -1.69 5.09 -6.75
CA TYR A 84 -1.82 4.30 -7.96
C TYR A 84 -1.02 3.01 -7.79
N LYS A 85 -1.67 1.87 -7.92
CA LYS A 85 -1.02 0.56 -7.99
C LYS A 85 -0.98 0.13 -9.45
N LEU A 86 0.21 0.02 -10.00
CA LEU A 86 0.40 -0.55 -11.33
C LEU A 86 0.23 -2.06 -11.22
N VAL A 87 -0.58 -2.61 -12.10
CA VAL A 87 -0.85 -4.05 -12.14
C VAL A 87 -0.88 -4.57 -13.57
N ILE A 88 -0.55 -5.85 -13.73
CA ILE A 88 -0.58 -6.59 -14.98
C ILE A 88 -1.56 -7.75 -14.83
N PRO A 89 -2.80 -7.63 -15.35
CA PRO A 89 -3.77 -8.72 -15.28
C PRO A 89 -3.30 -9.99 -16.00
N GLY A 90 -3.64 -11.15 -15.46
CA GLY A 90 -3.21 -12.47 -15.93
C GLY A 90 -1.77 -12.85 -15.53
N THR A 91 -1.23 -12.22 -14.49
CA THR A 91 0.12 -12.53 -13.96
C THR A 91 0.05 -12.94 -12.49
N ILE A 92 1.21 -13.26 -11.91
CA ILE A 92 1.34 -13.61 -10.48
C ILE A 92 0.84 -12.51 -9.55
N GLU A 93 0.80 -11.26 -10.02
CA GLU A 93 0.33 -10.09 -9.27
C GLU A 93 -1.10 -10.25 -8.73
N GLU A 94 -1.97 -10.96 -9.46
CA GLU A 94 -3.34 -11.24 -9.04
C GLU A 94 -3.36 -12.12 -7.78
N ARG A 95 -2.47 -13.12 -7.72
CA ARG A 95 -2.31 -13.97 -6.53
C ARG A 95 -1.76 -13.17 -5.34
N ILE A 96 -0.85 -12.24 -5.60
CA ILE A 96 -0.30 -11.35 -4.57
C ILE A 96 -1.41 -10.44 -4.02
N GLN A 97 -2.28 -9.90 -4.87
CA GLN A 97 -3.42 -9.09 -4.44
C GLN A 97 -4.40 -9.89 -3.59
N ALA A 98 -4.74 -11.11 -4.02
CA ALA A 98 -5.59 -12.01 -3.25
C ALA A 98 -4.99 -12.33 -1.86
N LEU A 99 -3.69 -12.61 -1.82
CA LEU A 99 -2.96 -12.83 -0.57
C LEU A 99 -2.96 -11.57 0.33
N GLN A 100 -2.79 -10.38 -0.25
CA GLN A 100 -2.89 -9.14 0.52
C GLN A 100 -4.30 -8.94 1.09
N ALA A 101 -5.34 -9.23 0.32
CA ALA A 101 -6.74 -9.13 0.78
C ALA A 101 -6.98 -10.08 1.96
N GLN A 102 -6.64 -11.36 1.81
CA GLN A 102 -6.73 -12.35 2.89
C GLN A 102 -6.00 -11.90 4.16
N LYS A 103 -4.78 -11.36 4.02
CA LYS A 103 -4.01 -10.85 5.17
C LYS A 103 -4.66 -9.64 5.83
N ARG A 104 -5.24 -8.72 5.04
CA ARG A 104 -5.98 -7.57 5.59
C ARG A 104 -7.23 -8.03 6.32
N ASP A 105 -7.96 -8.99 5.76
CA ASP A 105 -9.15 -9.57 6.37
C ASP A 105 -8.82 -10.28 7.67
N LEU A 106 -7.75 -11.09 7.70
CA LEU A 106 -7.27 -11.73 8.92
C LEU A 106 -6.87 -10.71 9.99
N ALA A 107 -6.13 -9.67 9.61
CA ALA A 107 -5.74 -8.61 10.55
C ALA A 107 -6.96 -7.84 11.08
N SER A 108 -7.91 -7.49 10.20
CA SER A 108 -9.17 -6.83 10.57
C SER A 108 -9.99 -7.72 11.51
N ASN A 109 -10.15 -8.99 11.18
CA ASN A 109 -10.91 -9.94 11.98
C ASN A 109 -10.23 -10.29 13.30
N ALA A 110 -8.89 -10.27 13.39
CA ALA A 110 -8.20 -10.43 14.66
C ALA A 110 -8.44 -9.22 15.58
N LEU A 111 -8.40 -8.00 15.03
CA LEU A 111 -8.69 -6.78 15.77
C LEU A 111 -10.16 -6.72 16.20
N THR A 112 -11.09 -7.02 15.28
CA THR A 112 -12.52 -7.08 15.57
C THR A 112 -12.87 -8.26 16.46
N GLY A 113 -12.26 -9.42 16.27
CA GLY A 113 -12.46 -10.64 17.06
C GLY A 113 -11.93 -10.50 18.48
N HIS A 114 -10.95 -9.65 18.73
CA HIS A 114 -10.57 -9.27 20.10
C HIS A 114 -11.67 -8.43 20.80
N GLU A 115 -12.44 -7.65 20.04
CA GLU A 115 -13.61 -6.92 20.56
C GLU A 115 -14.87 -7.78 20.60
N LEU A 116 -15.12 -8.61 19.58
CA LEU A 116 -16.27 -9.50 19.44
C LEU A 116 -16.15 -10.72 20.36
N GLY A 117 -14.96 -11.30 20.51
CA GLY A 117 -14.67 -12.38 21.47
C GLY A 117 -14.80 -11.91 22.92
N LYS A 118 -14.45 -10.65 23.21
CA LYS A 118 -14.79 -9.99 24.50
C LYS A 118 -16.30 -9.80 24.69
N LYS A 119 -17.06 -9.61 23.61
CA LYS A 119 -18.52 -9.33 23.64
C LYS A 119 -19.40 -10.59 23.53
N LEU A 120 -18.87 -11.67 22.97
CA LEU A 120 -19.54 -12.95 22.71
C LEU A 120 -18.98 -14.12 23.55
N GLY A 121 -17.89 -13.90 24.31
CA GLY A 121 -17.28 -14.93 25.16
C GLY A 121 -16.57 -16.05 24.41
N MET A 122 -16.30 -15.88 23.11
CA MET A 122 -15.60 -16.89 22.30
C MET A 122 -14.09 -16.69 22.35
N SER A 123 -13.35 -17.79 22.48
CA SER A 123 -11.89 -17.79 22.52
C SER A 123 -11.27 -17.63 21.12
N LEU A 124 -10.04 -17.12 21.07
CA LEU A 124 -9.26 -17.01 19.82
C LEU A 124 -9.09 -18.39 19.15
N GLU A 125 -9.02 -19.45 19.93
CA GLU A 125 -8.89 -20.83 19.45
C GLU A 125 -10.15 -21.32 18.73
N GLU A 126 -11.34 -20.94 19.21
CA GLU A 126 -12.62 -21.23 18.55
C GLU A 126 -12.82 -20.41 17.27
N PHE A 127 -12.33 -19.17 17.24
CA PHE A 127 -12.33 -18.35 16.02
C PHE A 127 -11.42 -18.96 14.95
N LEU A 128 -10.22 -19.43 15.33
CA LEU A 128 -9.29 -20.08 14.41
C LEU A 128 -9.85 -21.41 13.86
N ARG A 129 -10.58 -22.17 14.68
CA ARG A 129 -11.25 -23.41 14.26
C ARG A 129 -12.32 -23.23 13.18
N LEU A 130 -12.93 -22.04 13.05
CA LEU A 130 -13.89 -21.77 11.97
C LEU A 130 -13.27 -21.79 10.58
N PHE A 131 -11.95 -21.62 10.48
CA PHE A 131 -11.21 -21.55 9.22
C PHE A 131 -10.29 -22.75 8.96
N ASP A 132 -10.32 -23.77 9.83
CA ASP A 132 -9.51 -24.99 9.72
C ASP A 132 -10.16 -26.09 8.85
N ARG A 133 -11.30 -25.79 8.19
CA ARG A 133 -11.86 -26.65 7.14
C ARG A 133 -11.55 -26.03 5.79
N GLU A 134 -10.80 -26.76 4.96
CA GLU A 134 -10.54 -26.42 3.56
C GLU A 134 -11.85 -26.18 2.81
N HIS A 135 -12.27 -24.92 2.72
CA HIS A 135 -13.33 -24.46 1.84
C HIS A 135 -12.84 -23.24 1.08
N THR A 136 -12.44 -23.50 -0.16
CA THR A 136 -12.50 -22.55 -1.26
C THR A 136 -13.95 -22.09 -1.41
N GLN A 137 -14.30 -20.95 -0.81
CA GLN A 137 -15.48 -20.20 -1.21
C GLN A 137 -15.16 -18.71 -1.28
N SER A 138 -15.68 -18.11 -2.36
CA SER A 138 -15.56 -16.71 -2.75
C SER A 138 -15.97 -15.77 -1.62
N VAL A 139 -14.99 -15.11 -0.99
CA VAL A 139 -15.28 -14.01 -0.07
C VAL A 139 -15.37 -12.73 -0.90
N GLY A 140 -16.58 -12.44 -1.36
CA GLY A 140 -16.97 -11.11 -1.77
C GLY A 140 -17.37 -10.30 -0.54
N SER A 141 -16.51 -9.40 -0.10
CA SER A 141 -16.94 -8.17 0.58
C SER A 141 -15.79 -7.16 0.59
N VAL A 142 -16.15 -5.93 0.25
CA VAL A 142 -15.28 -4.78 0.08
C VAL A 142 -14.64 -4.43 1.42
N VAL A 143 -13.32 -4.62 1.53
CA VAL A 143 -12.54 -3.95 2.57
C VAL A 143 -12.56 -2.47 2.22
N SER A 144 -13.38 -1.72 2.96
CA SER A 144 -13.35 -0.26 2.98
C SER A 144 -11.99 0.18 3.51
N ALA A 145 -10.98 0.25 2.65
CA ALA A 145 -9.81 1.06 2.92
C ALA A 145 -10.28 2.52 2.94
N SER A 146 -10.06 3.25 4.04
CA SER A 146 -10.29 4.70 4.14
C SER A 146 -9.47 5.55 3.15
N ARG A 147 -8.87 4.91 2.14
CA ARG A 147 -8.04 5.50 1.09
C ARG A 147 -8.44 4.90 -0.25
N PRO A 148 -8.91 5.71 -1.21
CA PRO A 148 -9.17 5.22 -2.55
C PRO A 148 -7.84 4.78 -3.18
N MET A 149 -7.71 3.48 -3.46
CA MET A 149 -6.60 2.89 -4.19
C MET A 149 -7.01 2.72 -5.64
N ILE A 150 -6.25 3.29 -6.57
CA ILE A 150 -6.52 3.18 -8.00
C ILE A 150 -5.61 2.11 -8.59
N TYR A 151 -6.19 1.02 -9.08
CA TYR A 151 -5.44 -0.01 -9.80
C TYR A 151 -5.41 0.34 -11.28
N LEU A 152 -4.23 0.37 -11.90
CA LEU A 152 -4.04 0.71 -13.31
C LEU A 152 -3.47 -0.50 -14.06
N ASP A 153 -4.17 -0.96 -15.11
CA ASP A 153 -3.63 -1.94 -16.05
C ASP A 153 -2.63 -1.24 -16.96
N ILE A 154 -1.34 -1.55 -16.81
CA ILE A 154 -0.27 -0.90 -17.56
C ILE A 154 -0.38 -1.10 -19.07
N ARG A 155 -1.08 -2.16 -19.53
CA ARG A 155 -1.25 -2.44 -20.97
C ARG A 155 -2.33 -1.57 -21.61
N LYS A 156 -3.26 -1.08 -20.80
CA LYS A 156 -4.45 -0.34 -21.28
C LYS A 156 -4.47 1.12 -20.83
N GLY A 157 -3.70 1.47 -19.81
CA GLY A 157 -3.67 2.83 -19.23
C GLY A 157 -4.97 3.23 -18.53
N SER A 158 -5.92 2.31 -18.38
CA SER A 158 -7.24 2.55 -17.80
C SER A 158 -7.35 1.99 -16.37
N PRO A 159 -8.07 2.66 -15.46
CA PRO A 159 -8.39 2.10 -14.16
C PRO A 159 -9.09 0.74 -14.27
N VAL A 160 -8.73 -0.18 -13.41
CA VAL A 160 -9.35 -1.50 -13.29
C VAL A 160 -9.99 -1.64 -11.91
N PRO A 161 -11.25 -2.09 -11.83
CA PRO A 161 -11.89 -2.27 -10.54
C PRO A 161 -11.23 -3.43 -9.79
N PHE A 162 -11.05 -3.26 -8.47
CA PHE A 162 -10.44 -4.29 -7.62
C PHE A 162 -11.19 -5.63 -7.69
N SER A 163 -12.52 -5.60 -7.86
CA SER A 163 -13.36 -6.80 -7.98
C SER A 163 -12.98 -7.73 -9.13
N ARG A 164 -12.30 -7.21 -10.17
CA ARG A 164 -11.87 -8.02 -11.32
C ARG A 164 -10.80 -9.05 -10.97
N PHE A 165 -10.13 -8.91 -9.83
CA PHE A 165 -9.02 -9.75 -9.40
C PHE A 165 -9.41 -10.79 -8.34
N LEU A 166 -10.69 -10.91 -8.02
CA LEU A 166 -11.22 -11.84 -7.00
C LEU A 166 -11.83 -13.12 -7.59
N HIS A 167 -11.51 -13.46 -8.84
CA HIS A 167 -12.07 -14.60 -9.58
C HIS A 167 -11.02 -15.66 -9.90
#